data_AF-A0A7Z8K1P5-F1
#
_entry.id   AF-A0A7Z8K1P5-F1
#
_cell.length_a   1.000
_cell.length_b   1.000
_cell.length_c   1.000
_cell.angle_alpha   90.00
_cell.angle_beta   90.00
_cell.angle_gamma   90.00
#
_symmetry.space_group_name_H-M   'P 1'
#
loop_
_entity.id
_entity.type
_entity.pdbx_description
1 polymer ?
#
loop_
_entity_poly.entity_id
_entity_poly.type
_entity_poly.pdbx_seq_one_letter_code
_entity_poly.pdbx_strand_id
1 'polypeptide(L)'
;MPLSPKQVLSCRESTARINVWEGSVRSGKTIASLLRWLLYVATSTVRGELVVVSRTRDSAARNVFAPLTDPALFGPIAHQVQYTAGAPTATILGRTVWVLGSSDTRSENVLRGLTCAGAYVDEVTLLREDFFTQLLNRLWQGARLFGTTNPDNPAHWLKRRFLDRLHELPDWRTWKFVLDDNPVLSEERKAAIRRENTGLYYRRNVLGEWVAAEGAIYDMWDPGRHVTAWEDLPPLADLIAVGVDYGTTNATAALLLGVTDEVDPAGRPTSRLVLVDEFRYDSATEHHRLTDAQLSTRLRSWLDQPHTPYPTAARPRWVALDPSAASFRVQLQSDGLAGLVPAENDVAYGIRTVASLLGRDQLVVTDRCRGFIAEAPGYSWDPKATEKGEDRPLKVADHSLDGARYAVATTERLWRPVLDLRAAA
;
A
#
# COMPACT_ATOMS: atom_id res chain seq x y z
N MET A 1 -8.65 -18.36 -20.22
CA MET A 1 -7.47 -17.78 -19.54
C MET A 1 -6.42 -18.87 -19.35
N PRO A 2 -5.15 -18.64 -19.74
CA PRO A 2 -4.07 -19.58 -19.50
C PRO A 2 -3.77 -19.67 -18.00
N LEU A 3 -3.72 -20.89 -17.46
CA LEU A 3 -3.36 -21.15 -16.07
C LEU A 3 -2.04 -21.92 -16.04
N SER A 4 -1.15 -21.60 -15.09
CA SER A 4 0.05 -22.39 -14.86
C SER A 4 -0.29 -23.73 -14.21
N PRO A 5 0.57 -24.76 -14.32
CA PRO A 5 0.34 -26.05 -13.68
C PRO A 5 0.04 -25.95 -12.18
N LYS A 6 0.70 -25.00 -11.50
CA LYS A 6 0.50 -24.75 -10.07
C LYS A 6 -0.84 -24.11 -9.75
N GLN A 7 -1.31 -23.18 -10.59
CA GLN A 7 -2.66 -22.61 -10.47
C GLN A 7 -3.72 -23.71 -10.61
N VAL A 8 -3.59 -24.56 -11.64
CA VAL A 8 -4.50 -25.70 -11.87
C VAL A 8 -4.49 -26.66 -10.68
N LEU A 9 -3.29 -27.04 -10.21
CA LEU A 9 -3.14 -27.93 -9.06
C LEU A 9 -3.80 -27.34 -7.81
N SER A 10 -3.55 -26.06 -7.52
CA SER A 10 -4.14 -25.39 -6.35
C SER A 10 -5.66 -25.37 -6.40
N CYS A 11 -6.27 -25.12 -7.57
CA CYS A 11 -7.72 -25.16 -7.73
C CYS A 11 -8.28 -26.58 -7.53
N ARG A 12 -7.59 -27.60 -8.05
CA ARG A 12 -8.06 -28.98 -7.97
C ARG A 12 -8.00 -29.52 -6.53
N GLU A 13 -6.88 -29.27 -5.86
CA GLU A 13 -6.55 -29.90 -4.58
C GLU A 13 -6.99 -29.10 -3.35
N SER A 14 -7.46 -27.85 -3.53
CA SER A 14 -8.01 -27.04 -2.43
C SER A 14 -9.39 -27.56 -1.97
N THR A 15 -9.38 -28.72 -1.33
CA THR A 15 -10.56 -29.48 -0.88
C THR A 15 -10.74 -29.45 0.64
N ALA A 16 -9.76 -28.92 1.37
CA ALA A 16 -9.81 -28.77 2.82
C ALA A 16 -10.87 -27.73 3.24
N ARG A 17 -11.19 -27.68 4.53
CA ARG A 17 -12.12 -26.67 5.07
C ARG A 17 -11.57 -25.28 4.84
N ILE A 18 -10.28 -25.06 5.09
CA ILE A 18 -9.62 -23.76 4.94
C ILE A 18 -8.46 -23.89 3.96
N ASN A 19 -8.45 -23.07 2.91
CA ASN A 19 -7.43 -23.10 1.86
C ASN A 19 -6.87 -21.68 1.67
N VAL A 20 -5.57 -21.51 1.84
CA VAL A 20 -4.90 -20.20 1.75
C VAL A 20 -3.89 -20.20 0.61
N TRP A 21 -3.97 -19.21 -0.26
CA TRP A 21 -2.96 -18.91 -1.28
C TRP A 21 -2.08 -17.79 -0.74
N GLU A 22 -0.86 -18.13 -0.38
CA GLU A 22 0.12 -17.17 0.12
C GLU A 22 1.22 -16.91 -0.91
N GLY A 23 1.88 -15.77 -0.82
CA GLY A 23 3.14 -15.55 -1.52
C GLY A 23 3.22 -14.21 -2.25
N SER A 24 4.13 -14.14 -3.23
CA SER A 24 4.59 -12.89 -3.84
C SER A 24 3.48 -12.08 -4.50
N VAL A 25 3.67 -10.77 -4.66
CA VAL A 25 2.73 -9.93 -5.43
C VAL A 25 2.73 -10.37 -6.89
N ARG A 26 1.60 -10.16 -7.59
CA ARG A 26 1.43 -10.48 -9.02
C ARG A 26 1.84 -11.92 -9.43
N SER A 27 1.79 -12.87 -8.52
CA SER A 27 2.08 -14.30 -8.77
C SER A 27 0.93 -15.09 -9.42
N GLY A 28 -0.18 -14.42 -9.72
CA GLY A 28 -1.39 -15.08 -10.26
C GLY A 28 -2.22 -15.82 -9.21
N LYS A 29 -1.87 -15.71 -7.91
CA LYS A 29 -2.61 -16.35 -6.82
C LYS A 29 -4.09 -15.94 -6.73
N THR A 30 -4.38 -14.65 -6.85
CA THR A 30 -5.75 -14.11 -6.76
C THR A 30 -6.63 -14.65 -7.88
N ILE A 31 -6.10 -14.73 -9.09
CA ILE A 31 -6.83 -15.25 -10.24
C ILE A 31 -7.18 -16.74 -10.06
N ALA A 32 -6.24 -17.55 -9.57
CA ALA A 32 -6.48 -18.96 -9.29
C ALA A 32 -7.50 -19.15 -8.15
N SER A 33 -7.36 -18.42 -7.04
CA SER A 33 -8.29 -18.51 -5.92
C SER A 33 -9.71 -18.02 -6.27
N LEU A 34 -9.84 -16.98 -7.11
CA LEU A 34 -11.13 -16.50 -7.61
C LEU A 34 -11.80 -17.52 -8.53
N LEU A 35 -11.05 -18.14 -9.45
CA LEU A 35 -11.58 -19.24 -10.25
C LEU A 35 -12.06 -20.37 -9.34
N ARG A 36 -11.26 -20.73 -8.32
CA ARG A 36 -11.65 -21.76 -7.36
C ARG A 36 -12.92 -21.39 -6.59
N TRP A 37 -13.07 -20.12 -6.23
CA TRP A 37 -14.27 -19.60 -5.57
C TRP A 37 -15.50 -19.72 -6.48
N LEU A 38 -15.41 -19.31 -7.74
CA LEU A 38 -16.50 -19.48 -8.71
C LEU A 38 -16.93 -20.94 -8.84
N LEU A 39 -15.97 -21.86 -8.95
CA LEU A 39 -16.25 -23.30 -8.97
C LEU A 39 -16.97 -23.75 -7.68
N TYR A 40 -16.55 -23.25 -6.52
CA TYR A 40 -17.22 -23.55 -5.26
C TYR A 40 -18.67 -23.05 -5.25
N VAL A 41 -18.91 -21.79 -5.66
CA VAL A 41 -20.25 -21.19 -5.69
C VAL A 41 -21.18 -21.97 -6.62
N ALA A 42 -20.67 -22.42 -7.77
CA ALA A 42 -21.40 -23.19 -8.77
C ALA A 42 -21.79 -24.59 -8.27
N THR A 43 -20.90 -25.28 -7.54
CA THR A 43 -21.10 -26.71 -7.20
C THR A 43 -21.53 -26.95 -5.76
N SER A 44 -21.34 -26.00 -4.85
CA SER A 44 -21.58 -26.22 -3.43
C SER A 44 -23.07 -26.30 -3.12
N THR A 45 -23.47 -27.42 -2.52
CA THR A 45 -24.82 -27.69 -2.02
C THR A 45 -25.01 -27.33 -0.54
N VAL A 46 -23.96 -26.77 0.10
CA VAL A 46 -24.01 -26.35 1.50
C VAL A 46 -25.03 -25.21 1.64
N ARG A 47 -25.96 -25.36 2.59
CA ARG A 47 -26.98 -24.36 2.91
C ARG A 47 -26.41 -23.26 3.80
N GLY A 48 -26.90 -22.04 3.62
CA GLY A 48 -26.43 -20.84 4.33
C GLY A 48 -25.93 -19.77 3.36
N GLU A 49 -25.32 -18.75 3.92
CA GLU A 49 -24.89 -17.54 3.22
C GLU A 49 -23.48 -17.70 2.64
N LEU A 50 -23.25 -17.17 1.45
CA LEU A 50 -21.91 -17.01 0.90
C LEU A 50 -21.38 -15.64 1.29
N VAL A 51 -20.09 -15.56 1.64
CA VAL A 51 -19.48 -14.29 2.04
C VAL A 51 -18.18 -14.03 1.28
N VAL A 52 -17.95 -12.77 0.93
CA VAL A 52 -16.68 -12.22 0.47
C VAL A 52 -16.23 -11.22 1.52
N VAL A 53 -15.01 -11.39 2.02
CA VAL A 53 -14.42 -10.57 3.08
C VAL A 53 -13.12 -9.94 2.57
N SER A 54 -12.95 -8.65 2.85
CA SER A 54 -11.69 -7.92 2.63
C SER A 54 -11.47 -6.93 3.77
N ARG A 55 -10.34 -6.20 3.78
CA ARG A 55 -10.10 -5.10 4.76
C ARG A 55 -11.26 -4.11 4.76
N THR A 56 -11.65 -3.62 3.57
CA THR A 56 -12.80 -2.74 3.33
C THR A 56 -13.64 -3.24 2.15
N ARG A 57 -14.91 -2.81 2.05
CA ARG A 57 -15.75 -3.11 0.87
C ARG A 57 -15.20 -2.53 -0.43
N ASP A 58 -14.53 -1.38 -0.37
CA ASP A 58 -13.87 -0.80 -1.54
C ASP A 58 -12.67 -1.65 -2.00
N SER A 59 -11.96 -2.27 -1.05
CA SER A 59 -10.91 -3.24 -1.37
C SER A 59 -11.50 -4.48 -2.05
N ALA A 60 -12.63 -5.00 -1.53
CA ALA A 60 -13.36 -6.09 -2.19
C ALA A 60 -13.81 -5.70 -3.61
N ALA A 61 -14.33 -4.49 -3.80
CA ALA A 61 -14.74 -3.98 -5.10
C ALA A 61 -13.59 -4.01 -6.12
N ARG A 62 -12.41 -3.52 -5.73
CA ARG A 62 -11.23 -3.42 -6.62
C ARG A 62 -10.50 -4.75 -6.83
N ASN A 63 -10.31 -5.54 -5.79
CA ASN A 63 -9.41 -6.70 -5.81
C ASN A 63 -10.14 -8.02 -6.09
N VAL A 64 -11.44 -8.08 -5.80
CA VAL A 64 -12.25 -9.31 -5.94
C VAL A 64 -13.25 -9.14 -7.07
N PHE A 65 -14.16 -8.16 -6.97
CA PHE A 65 -15.26 -8.04 -7.91
C PHE A 65 -14.86 -7.48 -9.26
N ALA A 66 -13.97 -6.47 -9.32
CA ALA A 66 -13.47 -5.95 -10.59
C ALA A 66 -12.88 -7.07 -11.47
N PRO A 67 -11.96 -7.93 -10.97
CA PRO A 67 -11.51 -9.09 -11.73
C PRO A 67 -12.63 -10.06 -12.08
N LEU A 68 -13.52 -10.41 -11.15
CA LEU A 68 -14.61 -11.36 -11.41
C LEU A 68 -15.58 -10.87 -12.49
N THR A 69 -15.77 -9.56 -12.64
CA THR A 69 -16.63 -8.95 -13.65
C THR A 69 -15.91 -8.67 -14.98
N ASP A 70 -14.61 -8.97 -15.10
CA ASP A 70 -13.83 -8.76 -16.32
C ASP A 70 -13.95 -9.95 -17.28
N PRO A 71 -14.60 -9.79 -18.46
CA PRO A 71 -14.70 -10.86 -19.46
C PRO A 71 -13.35 -11.30 -20.05
N ALA A 72 -12.32 -10.45 -20.00
CA ALA A 72 -10.97 -10.84 -20.44
C ALA A 72 -10.35 -11.91 -19.51
N LEU A 73 -10.73 -11.91 -18.23
CA LEU A 73 -10.25 -12.87 -17.24
C LEU A 73 -11.14 -14.11 -17.13
N PHE A 74 -12.46 -13.92 -16.99
CA PHE A 74 -13.41 -15.02 -16.71
C PHE A 74 -14.39 -15.31 -17.85
N GLY A 75 -14.25 -14.67 -19.01
CA GLY A 75 -15.08 -14.94 -20.18
C GLY A 75 -16.57 -14.72 -19.89
N PRO A 76 -17.47 -15.56 -20.45
CA PRO A 76 -18.91 -15.41 -20.26
C PRO A 76 -19.39 -15.48 -18.80
N ILE A 77 -18.62 -16.12 -17.90
CA ILE A 77 -18.96 -16.20 -16.47
C ILE A 77 -18.97 -14.81 -15.82
N ALA A 78 -18.15 -13.88 -16.32
CA ALA A 78 -18.08 -12.52 -15.80
C ALA A 78 -19.45 -11.81 -15.82
N HIS A 79 -20.29 -12.09 -16.83
CA HIS A 79 -21.64 -11.53 -16.94
C HIS A 79 -22.63 -12.09 -15.91
N GLN A 80 -22.27 -13.16 -15.22
CA GLN A 80 -23.06 -13.75 -14.13
C GLN A 80 -22.61 -13.27 -12.75
N VAL A 81 -21.67 -12.31 -12.71
CA VAL A 81 -21.25 -11.62 -11.50
C VAL A 81 -21.77 -10.18 -11.56
N GLN A 82 -22.49 -9.77 -10.53
CA GLN A 82 -23.05 -8.42 -10.41
C GLN A 82 -22.69 -7.85 -9.04
N TYR A 83 -22.04 -6.70 -9.05
CA TYR A 83 -21.71 -5.99 -7.82
C TYR A 83 -21.66 -4.48 -8.06
N THR A 84 -22.28 -3.73 -7.16
CA THR A 84 -22.14 -2.28 -7.09
C THR A 84 -21.09 -1.96 -6.02
N ALA A 85 -20.06 -1.19 -6.38
CA ALA A 85 -18.98 -0.86 -5.45
C ALA A 85 -19.51 -0.28 -4.12
N GLY A 86 -19.06 -0.84 -3.00
CA GLY A 86 -19.48 -0.44 -1.65
C GLY A 86 -20.78 -1.09 -1.15
N ALA A 87 -21.55 -1.77 -2.03
CA ALA A 87 -22.77 -2.46 -1.63
C ALA A 87 -22.50 -3.60 -0.64
N PRO A 88 -23.44 -3.90 0.27
CA PRO A 88 -23.29 -4.97 1.26
C PRO A 88 -23.48 -6.38 0.68
N THR A 89 -23.98 -6.48 -0.55
CA THR A 89 -24.25 -7.75 -1.24
C THR A 89 -23.87 -7.68 -2.71
N ALA A 90 -23.60 -8.85 -3.29
CA ALA A 90 -23.35 -9.10 -4.69
C ALA A 90 -24.17 -10.32 -5.14
N THR A 91 -24.29 -10.51 -6.45
CA THR A 91 -24.82 -11.74 -7.05
C THR A 91 -23.70 -12.44 -7.81
N ILE A 92 -23.46 -13.72 -7.53
CA ILE A 92 -22.52 -14.57 -8.27
C ILE A 92 -23.27 -15.82 -8.70
N LEU A 93 -23.36 -16.07 -10.01
CA LEU A 93 -24.01 -17.26 -10.57
C LEU A 93 -25.45 -17.45 -10.06
N GLY A 94 -26.19 -16.35 -9.95
CA GLY A 94 -27.57 -16.33 -9.44
C GLY A 94 -27.71 -16.49 -7.92
N ARG A 95 -26.61 -16.57 -7.17
CA ARG A 95 -26.62 -16.66 -5.69
C ARG A 95 -26.22 -15.34 -5.07
N THR A 96 -26.93 -14.94 -4.02
CA THR A 96 -26.57 -13.79 -3.18
C THR A 96 -25.29 -14.08 -2.39
N VAL A 97 -24.38 -13.12 -2.36
CA VAL A 97 -23.11 -13.17 -1.63
C VAL A 97 -22.98 -11.88 -0.81
N TRP A 98 -22.77 -12.00 0.50
CA TRP A 98 -22.52 -10.86 1.37
C TRP A 98 -21.11 -10.32 1.19
N VAL A 99 -20.94 -9.01 1.20
CA VAL A 99 -19.64 -8.34 1.07
C VAL A 99 -19.34 -7.58 2.35
N LEU A 100 -18.32 -8.04 3.09
CA LEU A 100 -18.01 -7.59 4.43
C LEU A 100 -16.62 -6.95 4.49
N GLY A 101 -16.52 -5.80 5.16
CA GLY A 101 -15.24 -5.17 5.47
C GLY A 101 -14.83 -5.45 6.91
N SER A 102 -13.65 -6.03 7.14
CA SER A 102 -13.16 -6.37 8.50
C SER A 102 -12.96 -5.13 9.39
N SER A 103 -12.70 -3.96 8.80
CA SER A 103 -12.54 -2.70 9.53
C SER A 103 -13.86 -2.03 9.94
N ASP A 104 -15.01 -2.55 9.52
CA ASP A 104 -16.33 -1.99 9.80
C ASP A 104 -17.06 -2.79 10.90
N THR A 105 -17.36 -2.15 12.02
CA THR A 105 -18.06 -2.76 13.16
C THR A 105 -19.48 -3.23 12.78
N ARG A 106 -20.13 -2.59 11.81
CA ARG A 106 -21.44 -3.05 11.32
C ARG A 106 -21.31 -4.39 10.59
N SER A 107 -20.27 -4.53 9.77
CA SER A 107 -19.97 -5.79 9.07
C SER A 107 -19.66 -6.93 10.04
N GLU A 108 -19.01 -6.63 11.17
CA GLU A 108 -18.81 -7.60 12.24
C GLU A 108 -20.15 -8.07 12.85
N ASN A 109 -21.05 -7.14 13.19
CA ASN A 109 -22.37 -7.46 13.72
C ASN A 109 -23.20 -8.33 12.75
N VAL A 110 -23.14 -8.02 11.44
CA VAL A 110 -23.77 -8.85 10.41
C VAL A 110 -23.19 -10.27 10.45
N LEU A 111 -21.86 -10.42 10.41
CA LEU A 111 -21.19 -11.72 10.46
C LEU A 111 -21.62 -12.56 11.66
N ARG A 112 -21.86 -11.95 12.84
CA ARG A 112 -22.33 -12.65 14.04
C ARG A 112 -23.69 -13.34 13.85
N GLY A 113 -24.53 -12.84 12.95
CA GLY A 113 -25.84 -13.41 12.65
C GLY A 113 -25.84 -14.47 11.55
N LEU A 114 -24.75 -14.60 10.79
CA LEU A 114 -24.72 -15.46 9.62
C LEU A 114 -24.37 -16.92 9.94
N THR A 115 -24.95 -17.84 9.18
CA THR A 115 -24.42 -19.19 9.01
C THR A 115 -23.82 -19.27 7.60
N CYS A 116 -22.50 -19.40 7.52
CA CYS A 116 -21.77 -19.28 6.26
C CYS A 116 -21.63 -20.64 5.56
N ALA A 117 -22.20 -20.75 4.35
CA ALA A 117 -22.03 -21.88 3.46
C ALA A 117 -20.66 -21.87 2.74
N GLY A 118 -19.96 -20.75 2.73
CA GLY A 118 -18.61 -20.62 2.20
C GLY A 118 -18.11 -19.18 2.28
N ALA A 119 -16.80 -19.02 2.27
CA ALA A 119 -16.17 -17.72 2.37
C ALA A 119 -15.02 -17.56 1.36
N TYR A 120 -14.96 -16.40 0.73
CA TYR A 120 -13.75 -15.91 0.08
C TYR A 120 -13.16 -14.77 0.91
N VAL A 121 -11.85 -14.80 1.14
CA VAL A 121 -11.15 -13.78 1.93
C VAL A 121 -9.99 -13.22 1.14
N ASP A 122 -10.06 -11.93 0.80
CA ASP A 122 -8.95 -11.23 0.16
C ASP A 122 -8.01 -10.66 1.22
N GLU A 123 -6.71 -10.89 1.01
CA GLU A 123 -5.62 -10.38 1.85
C GLU A 123 -5.81 -10.63 3.36
N VAL A 124 -5.85 -11.91 3.75
CA VAL A 124 -6.12 -12.38 5.14
C VAL A 124 -5.28 -11.65 6.19
N THR A 125 -4.03 -11.31 5.88
CA THR A 125 -3.12 -10.56 6.77
C THR A 125 -3.59 -9.15 7.10
N LEU A 126 -4.44 -8.54 6.27
CA LEU A 126 -4.99 -7.20 6.51
C LEU A 126 -6.28 -7.20 7.33
N LEU A 127 -6.80 -8.38 7.70
CA LEU A 127 -7.99 -8.50 8.53
C LEU A 127 -7.62 -8.41 10.02
N ARG A 128 -8.57 -7.95 10.82
CA ARG A 128 -8.47 -8.09 12.28
C ARG A 128 -8.60 -9.57 12.66
N GLU A 129 -7.77 -10.02 13.59
CA GLU A 129 -7.70 -11.42 14.03
C GLU A 129 -9.02 -11.91 14.63
N ASP A 130 -9.70 -11.06 15.40
CA ASP A 130 -10.99 -11.34 16.03
C ASP A 130 -12.09 -11.56 14.99
N PHE A 131 -12.13 -10.71 13.95
CA PHE A 131 -13.03 -10.85 12.82
C PHE A 131 -12.80 -12.17 12.08
N PHE A 132 -11.54 -12.50 11.78
CA PHE A 132 -11.21 -13.75 11.07
C PHE A 132 -11.56 -14.98 11.91
N THR A 133 -11.24 -14.97 13.21
CA THR A 133 -11.61 -16.06 14.13
C THR A 133 -13.12 -16.23 14.21
N GLN A 134 -13.87 -15.13 14.23
CA GLN A 134 -15.33 -15.16 14.18
C GLN A 134 -15.84 -15.74 12.87
N LEU A 135 -15.26 -15.38 11.72
CA LEU A 135 -15.63 -15.94 10.42
C LEU A 135 -15.46 -17.46 10.40
N LEU A 136 -14.34 -17.97 10.92
CA LEU A 136 -14.11 -19.42 11.03
C LEU A 136 -15.21 -20.13 11.83
N ASN A 137 -15.69 -19.50 12.91
CA ASN A 137 -16.77 -20.04 13.74
C ASN A 137 -18.15 -20.00 13.07
N ARG A 138 -18.32 -19.21 12.01
CA ARG A 138 -19.58 -19.09 11.25
C ARG A 138 -19.65 -20.05 10.07
N LEU A 139 -18.54 -20.68 9.67
CA LEU A 139 -18.51 -21.68 8.61
C LEU A 139 -19.26 -22.95 9.04
N TRP A 140 -20.31 -23.29 8.30
CA TRP A 140 -21.12 -24.48 8.53
C TRP A 140 -20.36 -25.79 8.18
N GLN A 141 -20.92 -26.94 8.56
CA GLN A 141 -20.39 -28.23 8.16
C GLN A 141 -20.36 -28.36 6.63
N GLY A 142 -19.21 -28.75 6.09
CA GLY A 142 -18.98 -28.84 4.64
C GLY A 142 -18.66 -27.51 3.97
N ALA A 143 -18.79 -26.38 4.66
CA ALA A 143 -18.40 -25.08 4.14
C ALA A 143 -16.88 -24.99 3.96
N ARG A 144 -16.43 -24.25 2.93
CA ARG A 144 -15.02 -23.99 2.66
C ARG A 144 -14.70 -22.50 2.67
N LEU A 145 -13.50 -22.18 3.14
CA LEU A 145 -12.88 -20.87 3.03
C LEU A 145 -11.74 -20.90 2.02
N PHE A 146 -11.69 -19.88 1.17
CA PHE A 146 -10.62 -19.64 0.22
C PHE A 146 -10.03 -18.26 0.48
N GLY A 147 -8.78 -18.21 0.98
CA GLY A 147 -8.11 -16.98 1.37
C GLY A 147 -6.90 -16.67 0.48
N THR A 148 -6.63 -15.40 0.21
CA THR A 148 -5.36 -14.95 -0.38
C THR A 148 -4.57 -14.13 0.63
N THR A 149 -3.25 -14.15 0.57
CA THR A 149 -2.42 -13.28 1.41
C THR A 149 -1.02 -13.06 0.82
N ASN A 150 -0.42 -11.92 1.11
CA ASN A 150 1.02 -11.71 0.96
C ASN A 150 1.69 -12.00 2.31
N PRO A 151 2.86 -12.67 2.32
CA PRO A 151 3.63 -12.87 3.53
C PRO A 151 3.95 -11.57 4.24
N ASP A 152 3.88 -11.64 5.56
CA ASP A 152 4.10 -10.51 6.46
C ASP A 152 5.15 -10.88 7.51
N ASN A 153 5.16 -10.18 8.64
CA ASN A 153 5.95 -10.49 9.80
C ASN A 153 5.75 -11.97 10.25
N PRO A 154 6.82 -12.73 10.54
CA PRO A 154 6.71 -14.12 10.99
C PRO A 154 5.92 -14.28 12.30
N ALA A 155 5.85 -13.23 13.13
CA ALA A 155 5.07 -13.22 14.35
C ALA A 155 3.58 -12.93 14.12
N HIS A 156 3.15 -12.57 12.91
CA HIS A 156 1.76 -12.29 12.57
C HIS A 156 0.84 -13.47 12.92
N TRP A 157 -0.36 -13.18 13.45
CA TRP A 157 -1.29 -14.17 13.99
C TRP A 157 -1.64 -15.27 12.97
N LEU A 158 -1.82 -14.92 11.69
CA LEU A 158 -2.14 -15.88 10.64
C LEU A 158 -1.06 -16.95 10.52
N LYS A 159 0.21 -16.53 10.56
CA LYS A 159 1.34 -17.44 10.46
C LYS A 159 1.49 -18.27 11.72
N ARG A 160 1.65 -17.62 12.88
CA ARG A 160 1.90 -18.31 14.16
C ARG A 160 0.79 -19.26 14.58
N ARG A 161 -0.48 -18.83 14.47
CA ARG A 161 -1.61 -19.61 14.99
C ARG A 161 -2.10 -20.67 14.01
N PHE A 162 -1.86 -20.48 12.71
CA PHE A 162 -2.40 -21.34 11.66
C PHE A 162 -1.34 -21.91 10.72
N LEU A 163 -0.63 -21.09 9.94
CA LEU A 163 0.26 -21.60 8.88
C LEU A 163 1.46 -22.41 9.42
N ASP A 164 2.04 -22.03 10.55
CA ASP A 164 3.13 -22.80 11.18
C ASP A 164 2.63 -24.09 11.84
N ARG A 165 1.32 -24.19 12.07
CA ARG A 165 0.64 -25.30 12.75
C ARG A 165 -0.16 -26.18 11.79
N LEU A 166 0.09 -26.11 10.48
CA LEU A 166 -0.61 -26.93 9.49
C LEU A 166 -0.50 -28.44 9.74
N HIS A 167 0.57 -28.88 10.41
CA HIS A 167 0.75 -30.27 10.82
C HIS A 167 -0.22 -30.70 11.95
N GLU A 168 -0.73 -29.75 12.75
CA GLU A 168 -1.75 -29.94 13.78
C GLU A 168 -3.18 -29.63 13.28
N LEU A 169 -3.29 -28.98 12.12
CA LEU A 169 -4.54 -28.49 11.54
C LEU A 169 -4.87 -29.24 10.23
N PRO A 170 -5.41 -30.48 10.30
CA PRO A 170 -5.64 -31.33 9.12
C PRO A 170 -6.64 -30.71 8.13
N ASP A 171 -7.53 -29.84 8.62
CA ASP A 171 -8.54 -29.13 7.84
C ASP A 171 -8.02 -27.89 7.12
N TRP A 172 -6.71 -27.62 7.19
CA TRP A 172 -6.06 -26.49 6.56
C TRP A 172 -5.07 -26.90 5.47
N ARG A 173 -5.03 -26.11 4.41
CA ARG A 173 -4.04 -26.24 3.32
C ARG A 173 -3.55 -24.86 2.90
N THR A 174 -2.26 -24.78 2.55
CA THR A 174 -1.63 -23.59 1.99
C THR A 174 -1.04 -23.89 0.61
N TRP A 175 -1.00 -22.86 -0.23
CA TRP A 175 -0.39 -22.88 -1.55
C TRP A 175 0.52 -21.65 -1.68
N LYS A 176 1.84 -21.85 -1.68
CA LYS A 176 2.80 -20.76 -1.82
C LYS A 176 3.03 -20.43 -3.28
N PHE A 177 2.82 -19.18 -3.69
CA PHE A 177 3.01 -18.66 -5.04
C PHE A 177 4.14 -17.64 -5.13
N VAL A 178 4.89 -17.63 -6.23
CA VAL A 178 5.94 -16.66 -6.54
C VAL A 178 5.72 -16.05 -7.93
N LEU A 179 6.45 -14.99 -8.28
CA LEU A 179 6.28 -14.27 -9.57
C LEU A 179 6.35 -15.20 -10.78
N ASP A 180 7.21 -16.22 -10.72
CA ASP A 180 7.42 -17.16 -11.81
C ASP A 180 6.25 -18.13 -12.03
N ASP A 181 5.35 -18.25 -11.05
CA ASP A 181 4.13 -19.05 -11.20
C ASP A 181 3.05 -18.36 -12.07
N ASN A 182 3.24 -17.08 -12.40
CA ASN A 182 2.30 -16.31 -13.21
C ASN A 182 2.57 -16.52 -14.72
N PRO A 183 1.67 -17.22 -15.45
CA PRO A 183 1.90 -17.55 -16.86
C PRO A 183 1.68 -16.37 -17.82
N VAL A 184 1.05 -15.28 -17.38
CA VAL A 184 0.75 -14.11 -18.24
C VAL A 184 1.75 -12.96 -18.07
N LEU A 185 2.66 -13.06 -17.11
CA LEU A 185 3.63 -12.01 -16.83
C LEU A 185 4.89 -12.23 -17.66
N SER A 186 5.26 -11.25 -18.49
CA SER A 186 6.48 -11.35 -19.30
C SER A 186 7.74 -11.32 -18.43
N GLU A 187 8.85 -11.86 -18.94
CA GLU A 187 10.13 -11.85 -18.24
C GLU A 187 10.63 -10.43 -17.99
N GLU A 188 10.39 -9.50 -18.91
CA GLU A 188 10.71 -8.08 -18.74
C GLU A 188 9.95 -7.48 -17.57
N ARG A 189 8.65 -7.79 -17.44
CA ARG A 189 7.83 -7.28 -16.33
C ARG A 189 8.21 -7.93 -15.00
N LYS A 190 8.52 -9.23 -14.98
CA LYS A 190 9.06 -9.90 -13.79
C LYS A 190 10.37 -9.26 -13.35
N ALA A 191 11.29 -9.01 -14.29
CA ALA A 191 12.55 -8.33 -14.02
C ALA A 191 12.32 -6.90 -13.51
N ALA A 192 11.35 -6.16 -14.05
CA ALA A 192 10.98 -4.85 -13.55
C ALA A 192 10.53 -4.91 -12.08
N ILE A 193 9.62 -5.82 -11.72
CA ILE A 193 9.15 -5.99 -10.34
C ILE A 193 10.31 -6.37 -9.39
N ARG A 194 11.21 -7.25 -9.82
CA ARG A 194 12.41 -7.62 -9.05
C ARG A 194 13.29 -6.40 -8.78
N ARG A 195 13.46 -5.52 -9.77
CA ARG A 195 14.21 -4.25 -9.61
C ARG A 195 13.46 -3.21 -8.80
N GLU A 196 12.12 -3.24 -8.78
CA GLU A 196 11.28 -2.29 -8.04
C GLU A 196 11.26 -2.57 -6.53
N ASN A 197 11.63 -3.77 -6.06
CA ASN A 197 11.60 -4.13 -4.65
C ASN A 197 13.02 -4.38 -4.14
N THR A 198 13.39 -3.80 -3.01
CA THR A 198 14.71 -3.97 -2.36
C THR A 198 14.56 -4.45 -0.90
N GLY A 199 15.64 -4.98 -0.32
CA GLY A 199 15.72 -5.35 1.10
C GLY A 199 14.55 -6.21 1.58
N LEU A 200 13.91 -5.77 2.68
CA LEU A 200 12.73 -6.41 3.28
C LEU A 200 11.60 -6.65 2.25
N TYR A 201 11.30 -5.64 1.42
CA TYR A 201 10.20 -5.72 0.46
C TYR A 201 10.50 -6.69 -0.67
N TYR A 202 11.76 -6.87 -1.07
CA TYR A 202 12.13 -7.92 -2.03
C TYR A 202 11.80 -9.31 -1.45
N ARG A 203 12.22 -9.58 -0.21
CA ARG A 203 11.97 -10.88 0.43
C ARG A 203 10.48 -11.20 0.55
N ARG A 204 9.65 -10.21 0.91
CA ARG A 204 8.20 -10.40 1.01
C ARG A 204 7.50 -10.43 -0.35
N ASN A 205 7.64 -9.38 -1.15
CA ASN A 205 6.85 -9.17 -2.35
C ASN A 205 7.34 -9.98 -3.56
N VAL A 206 8.61 -10.41 -3.58
CA VAL A 206 9.20 -11.18 -4.68
C VAL A 206 9.39 -12.64 -4.29
N LEU A 207 10.08 -12.91 -3.18
CA LEU A 207 10.38 -14.28 -2.73
C LEU A 207 9.23 -14.93 -1.96
N GLY A 208 8.24 -14.14 -1.52
CA GLY A 208 7.12 -14.64 -0.73
C GLY A 208 7.58 -15.21 0.62
N GLU A 209 8.52 -14.54 1.29
CA GLU A 209 9.03 -14.94 2.60
C GLU A 209 8.33 -14.20 3.74
N TRP A 210 8.10 -14.90 4.85
CA TRP A 210 7.64 -14.30 6.10
C TRP A 210 8.85 -13.90 6.93
N VAL A 211 9.22 -12.62 6.88
CA VAL A 211 10.48 -12.10 7.44
C VAL A 211 10.19 -10.88 8.28
N ALA A 212 10.83 -10.76 9.43
CA ALA A 212 10.60 -9.66 10.35
C ALA A 212 11.18 -8.35 9.79
N ALA A 213 10.50 -7.25 10.12
CA ALA A 213 11.01 -5.92 9.89
C ALA A 213 11.90 -5.53 11.08
N GLU A 214 13.21 -5.43 10.85
CA GLU A 214 14.21 -5.17 11.89
C GLU A 214 15.18 -4.09 11.45
N GLY A 215 15.63 -3.27 12.41
CA GLY A 215 16.61 -2.21 12.16
C GLY A 215 16.06 -1.04 11.36
N ALA A 216 16.95 -0.41 10.58
CA ALA A 216 16.64 0.77 9.78
C ALA A 216 15.61 0.46 8.69
N ILE A 217 14.64 1.35 8.52
CA ILE A 217 13.60 1.25 7.49
C ILE A 217 14.17 1.60 6.11
N TYR A 218 14.94 2.68 6.06
CA TYR A 218 15.68 3.09 4.86
C TYR A 218 17.14 2.67 4.98
N ASP A 219 17.37 1.36 5.08
CA ASP A 219 18.73 0.76 5.16
C ASP A 219 19.62 1.11 3.96
N MET A 220 19.01 1.45 2.82
CA MET A 220 19.69 1.93 1.62
C MET A 220 20.09 3.41 1.67
N TRP A 221 19.64 4.18 2.67
CA TRP A 221 19.92 5.62 2.77
C TRP A 221 21.42 5.89 2.88
N ASP A 222 21.95 6.60 1.88
CA ASP A 222 23.34 7.05 1.84
C ASP A 222 23.36 8.54 1.44
N PRO A 223 23.76 9.45 2.34
CA PRO A 223 23.87 10.87 2.02
C PRO A 223 24.74 11.16 0.81
N GLY A 224 25.80 10.37 0.55
CA GLY A 224 26.67 10.55 -0.60
C GLY A 224 26.01 10.23 -1.94
N ARG A 225 24.91 9.47 -1.92
CA ARG A 225 24.12 9.12 -3.11
C ARG A 225 22.84 9.93 -3.23
N HIS A 226 22.21 10.22 -2.09
CA HIS A 226 20.86 10.77 -2.04
C HIS A 226 20.80 12.25 -1.72
N VAL A 227 21.88 12.87 -1.22
CA VAL A 227 21.90 14.31 -0.95
C VAL A 227 22.60 15.04 -2.09
N THR A 228 21.95 16.08 -2.59
CA THR A 228 22.52 17.03 -3.55
C THR A 228 22.55 18.43 -2.94
N ALA A 229 23.56 19.23 -3.26
CA ALA A 229 23.54 20.64 -2.87
C ALA A 229 22.35 21.33 -3.58
N TRP A 230 21.63 22.20 -2.88
CA TRP A 230 20.53 22.95 -3.47
C TRP A 230 20.99 23.85 -4.63
N GLU A 231 22.21 24.38 -4.54
CA GLU A 231 22.83 25.19 -5.59
C GLU A 231 23.06 24.40 -6.89
N ASP A 232 23.29 23.09 -6.76
CA ASP A 232 23.51 22.15 -7.87
C ASP A 232 22.20 21.48 -8.34
N LEU A 233 21.04 21.95 -7.87
CA LEU A 233 19.75 21.40 -8.27
C LEU A 233 19.58 21.54 -9.79
N PRO A 234 19.43 20.43 -10.55
CA PRO A 234 19.20 20.51 -11.98
C PRO A 234 17.85 21.17 -12.29
N PRO A 235 17.65 21.67 -13.52
CA PRO A 235 16.35 22.16 -13.96
C PRO A 235 15.23 21.17 -13.63
N LEU A 236 14.07 21.69 -13.19
CA LEU A 236 12.92 20.88 -12.86
C LEU A 236 11.93 20.90 -14.02
N ALA A 237 11.46 19.71 -14.40
CA ALA A 237 10.36 19.54 -15.34
C ALA A 237 9.02 19.94 -14.68
N ASP A 238 8.86 19.67 -13.38
CA ASP A 238 7.66 20.03 -12.63
C ASP A 238 7.92 20.16 -11.12
N LEU A 239 7.13 21.00 -10.46
CA LEU A 239 6.94 21.00 -9.00
C LEU A 239 5.56 20.37 -8.74
N ILE A 240 5.55 19.13 -8.28
CA ILE A 240 4.32 18.34 -8.26
C ILE A 240 3.47 18.72 -7.05
N ALA A 241 4.04 18.56 -5.86
CA ALA A 241 3.27 18.56 -4.64
C ALA A 241 4.09 18.93 -3.41
N VAL A 242 3.38 19.32 -2.38
CA VAL A 242 3.91 19.47 -1.02
C VAL A 242 3.17 18.48 -0.13
N GLY A 243 3.92 17.64 0.58
CA GLY A 243 3.34 16.75 1.59
C GLY A 243 3.53 17.34 2.97
N VAL A 244 2.44 17.45 3.73
CA VAL A 244 2.40 18.15 5.03
C VAL A 244 2.05 17.16 6.14
N ASP A 245 3.00 16.93 7.04
CA ASP A 245 2.77 16.30 8.35
C ASP A 245 2.49 17.39 9.39
N TYR A 246 1.30 17.37 9.97
CA TYR A 246 0.83 18.41 10.88
C TYR A 246 0.93 17.97 12.33
N GLY A 247 1.70 18.73 13.11
CA GLY A 247 1.90 18.52 14.55
C GLY A 247 1.55 19.77 15.36
N THR A 248 0.65 19.62 16.34
CA THR A 248 0.33 20.70 17.31
C THR A 248 1.30 20.73 18.49
N THR A 249 1.71 19.55 18.97
CA THR A 249 2.72 19.38 20.02
C THR A 249 4.07 18.99 19.47
N ASN A 250 4.07 18.27 18.34
CA ASN A 250 5.27 17.82 17.64
C ASN A 250 5.60 18.78 16.49
N ALA A 251 6.66 18.50 15.74
CA ALA A 251 7.00 19.33 14.60
C ALA A 251 5.91 19.24 13.51
N THR A 252 5.66 20.37 12.84
CA THR A 252 5.00 20.38 11.54
C THR A 252 6.07 20.41 10.46
N ALA A 253 5.99 19.51 9.49
CA ALA A 253 6.92 19.44 8.37
C ALA A 253 6.16 19.47 7.04
N ALA A 254 6.66 20.22 6.06
CA ALA A 254 6.14 20.25 4.71
C ALA A 254 7.28 20.10 3.70
N LEU A 255 7.19 19.08 2.85
CA LEU A 255 8.25 18.70 1.91
C LEU A 255 7.79 18.94 0.48
N LEU A 256 8.53 19.77 -0.26
CA LEU A 256 8.26 20.08 -1.66
C LEU A 256 8.90 19.03 -2.58
N LEU A 257 8.06 18.34 -3.35
CA LEU A 257 8.45 17.31 -4.32
C LEU A 257 8.46 17.88 -5.74
N GLY A 258 9.58 17.71 -6.44
CA GLY A 258 9.74 18.02 -7.86
C GLY A 258 10.20 16.82 -8.69
N VAL A 259 10.22 17.01 -10.00
CA VAL A 259 10.81 16.09 -10.99
C VAL A 259 11.89 16.84 -11.74
N THR A 260 13.09 16.26 -11.82
CA THR A 260 14.20 16.84 -12.57
C THR A 260 14.02 16.64 -14.08
N ASP A 261 14.47 17.61 -14.87
CA ASP A 261 14.54 17.57 -16.34
C ASP A 261 15.94 17.16 -16.81
N GLU A 262 16.51 16.13 -16.18
CA GLU A 262 17.83 15.64 -16.50
C GLU A 262 17.80 14.75 -17.74
N VAL A 263 18.89 14.76 -18.51
CA VAL A 263 19.09 13.89 -19.68
C VAL A 263 20.47 13.23 -19.63
N ASP A 264 20.58 12.02 -20.19
CA ASP A 264 21.86 11.34 -20.39
C ASP A 264 22.65 11.96 -21.56
N PRO A 265 23.92 11.56 -21.80
CA PRO A 265 24.72 12.06 -22.92
C PRO A 265 24.13 11.77 -24.31
N ALA A 266 23.17 10.84 -24.42
CA ALA A 266 22.45 10.53 -25.64
C ALA A 266 21.14 11.35 -25.78
N GLY A 267 20.88 12.29 -24.86
CA GLY A 267 19.69 13.14 -24.84
C GLY A 267 18.43 12.43 -24.33
N ARG A 268 18.56 11.24 -23.72
CA ARG A 268 17.42 10.49 -23.17
C ARG A 268 17.09 11.00 -21.76
N PRO A 269 15.81 11.21 -21.41
CA PRO A 269 15.43 11.67 -20.09
C PRO A 269 15.90 10.72 -18.97
N THR A 270 16.58 11.27 -17.97
CA THR A 270 17.03 10.61 -16.74
C THR A 270 16.42 11.26 -15.50
N SER A 271 15.18 11.74 -15.61
CA SER A 271 14.45 12.37 -14.53
C SER A 271 14.48 11.56 -13.24
N ARG A 272 14.63 12.28 -12.13
CA ARG A 272 14.56 11.79 -10.76
C ARG A 272 13.52 12.59 -10.01
N LEU A 273 12.95 12.00 -8.97
CA LEU A 273 12.25 12.78 -7.97
C LEU A 273 13.26 13.49 -7.09
N VAL A 274 12.90 14.69 -6.66
CA VAL A 274 13.71 15.48 -5.75
C VAL A 274 12.84 16.10 -4.66
N LEU A 275 13.23 15.93 -3.40
CA LEU A 275 12.76 16.78 -2.32
C LEU A 275 13.56 18.08 -2.38
N VAL A 276 12.91 19.15 -2.84
CA VAL A 276 13.53 20.41 -3.25
C VAL A 276 13.81 21.32 -2.07
N ASP A 277 12.84 21.43 -1.17
CA ASP A 277 12.88 22.33 -0.03
C ASP A 277 11.98 21.78 1.09
N GLU A 278 12.24 22.22 2.31
CA GLU A 278 11.54 21.81 3.51
C GLU A 278 11.13 23.02 4.35
N PHE A 279 9.83 23.09 4.66
CA PHE A 279 9.36 23.89 5.77
C PHE A 279 9.29 22.99 7.01
N ARG A 280 9.93 23.42 8.10
CA ARG A 280 9.84 22.74 9.38
C ARG A 280 9.60 23.74 10.48
N TYR A 281 8.63 23.44 11.32
CA TYR A 281 8.33 24.19 12.52
C TYR A 281 8.25 23.24 13.71
N ASP A 282 9.16 23.38 14.67
CA ASP A 282 9.17 22.57 15.89
C ASP A 282 8.91 23.45 17.11
N SER A 283 7.77 23.20 17.77
CA SER A 283 7.34 23.97 18.94
C SER A 283 8.26 23.79 20.15
N ALA A 284 9.03 22.69 20.22
CA ALA A 284 9.98 22.43 21.28
C ALA A 284 11.24 23.29 21.14
N THR A 285 11.72 23.51 19.91
CA THR A 285 12.89 24.36 19.64
C THR A 285 12.57 25.84 19.64
N GLU A 286 11.36 26.22 19.22
CA GLU A 286 10.92 27.62 19.12
C GLU A 286 10.29 28.14 20.42
N HIS A 287 10.15 27.29 21.45
CA HIS A 287 9.60 27.60 22.78
C HIS A 287 8.21 28.27 22.80
N HIS A 288 7.48 28.26 21.69
CA HIS A 288 6.10 28.72 21.60
C HIS A 288 5.29 27.81 20.68
N ARG A 289 3.97 27.68 20.92
CA ARG A 289 3.06 26.95 20.02
C ARG A 289 2.42 27.93 19.05
N LEU A 290 2.30 27.53 17.79
CA LEU A 290 1.54 28.30 16.80
C LEU A 290 0.10 27.84 16.78
N THR A 291 -0.81 28.78 16.54
CA THR A 291 -2.19 28.46 16.16
C THR A 291 -2.23 28.02 14.70
N ASP A 292 -3.31 27.36 14.30
CA ASP A 292 -3.54 26.95 12.91
C ASP A 292 -3.43 28.14 11.95
N ALA A 293 -3.96 29.32 12.32
CA ALA A 293 -3.88 30.52 11.49
C ALA A 293 -2.44 31.03 11.32
N GLN A 294 -1.63 30.99 12.38
CA GLN A 294 -0.23 31.38 12.31
C GLN A 294 0.59 30.39 11.49
N LEU A 295 0.36 29.09 11.68
CA LEU A 295 1.04 28.04 10.93
C LEU A 295 0.66 28.07 9.45
N SER A 296 -0.62 28.29 9.14
CA SER A 296 -1.13 28.49 7.78
C SER A 296 -0.46 29.68 7.11
N THR A 297 -0.32 30.79 7.84
CA THR A 297 0.36 31.99 7.33
C THR A 297 1.82 31.68 7.01
N ARG A 298 2.56 31.04 7.91
CA ARG A 298 3.96 30.67 7.68
C ARG A 298 4.14 29.69 6.54
N LEU A 299 3.29 28.67 6.44
CA LEU A 299 3.34 27.68 5.35
C LEU A 299 3.08 28.35 4.00
N ARG A 300 2.03 29.19 3.88
CA ARG A 300 1.75 29.93 2.64
C ARG A 300 2.88 30.89 2.27
N SER A 301 3.40 31.63 3.25
CA SER A 301 4.56 32.50 3.01
C SER A 301 5.81 31.73 2.61
N TRP A 302 6.00 30.49 3.05
CA TRP A 302 7.06 29.62 2.56
C TRP A 302 6.79 29.18 1.11
N LEU A 303 5.57 28.74 0.77
CA LEU A 303 5.18 28.34 -0.59
C LEU A 303 5.35 29.45 -1.64
N ASP A 304 5.23 30.71 -1.23
CA ASP A 304 5.39 31.87 -2.11
C ASP A 304 6.87 32.23 -2.37
N GLN A 305 7.80 31.64 -1.62
CA GLN A 305 9.24 31.90 -1.79
C GLN A 305 9.82 31.19 -3.02
N PRO A 306 10.93 31.70 -3.59
CA PRO A 306 11.69 30.97 -4.58
C PRO A 306 12.36 29.72 -3.97
N HIS A 307 11.92 28.53 -4.41
CA HIS A 307 12.45 27.25 -3.92
C HIS A 307 13.56 26.65 -4.79
N THR A 308 13.84 27.21 -5.96
CA THR A 308 14.88 26.73 -6.90
C THR A 308 16.04 27.72 -6.99
N PRO A 309 17.27 27.27 -7.28
CA PRO A 309 18.43 28.17 -7.41
C PRO A 309 18.37 29.07 -8.64
N TYR A 310 17.47 28.77 -9.56
CA TYR A 310 17.18 29.56 -10.75
C TYR A 310 15.73 30.10 -10.72
N PRO A 311 15.44 31.19 -11.45
CA PRO A 311 14.08 31.71 -11.55
C PRO A 311 13.14 30.71 -12.21
N THR A 312 11.98 30.47 -11.60
CA THR A 312 10.91 29.65 -12.19
C THR A 312 9.52 30.15 -11.80
N ALA A 313 8.59 30.02 -12.74
CA ALA A 313 7.16 30.22 -12.48
C ALA A 313 6.48 28.96 -11.93
N ALA A 314 7.18 27.82 -11.89
CA ALA A 314 6.63 26.57 -11.38
C ALA A 314 6.18 26.75 -9.92
N ARG A 315 5.05 26.12 -9.58
CA ARG A 315 4.47 26.07 -8.23
C ARG A 315 3.92 24.67 -8.00
N PRO A 316 3.96 24.17 -6.75
CA PRO A 316 3.33 22.90 -6.43
C PRO A 316 1.84 22.94 -6.73
N ARG A 317 1.34 21.95 -7.46
CA ARG A 317 -0.07 21.85 -7.85
C ARG A 317 -0.96 21.27 -6.74
N TRP A 318 -0.35 20.48 -5.85
CA TRP A 318 -1.05 19.73 -4.82
C TRP A 318 -0.43 19.95 -3.46
N VAL A 319 -1.27 20.06 -2.44
CA VAL A 319 -0.85 20.06 -1.03
C VAL A 319 -1.51 18.87 -0.37
N ALA A 320 -0.75 17.79 -0.19
CA ALA A 320 -1.20 16.56 0.43
C ALA A 320 -1.09 16.68 1.95
N LEU A 321 -2.23 16.81 2.62
CA LEU A 321 -2.31 16.96 4.07
C LEU A 321 -2.86 15.68 4.71
N ASP A 322 -2.27 15.27 5.84
CA ASP A 322 -2.77 14.15 6.64
C ASP A 322 -4.30 14.29 6.86
N PRO A 323 -5.10 13.27 6.52
CA PRO A 323 -6.53 13.22 6.82
C PRO A 323 -6.88 13.51 8.29
N SER A 324 -5.98 13.24 9.23
CA SER A 324 -6.19 13.49 10.66
C SER A 324 -6.18 14.98 11.04
N ALA A 325 -5.57 15.85 10.23
CA ALA A 325 -5.39 17.28 10.47
C ALA A 325 -6.63 18.12 10.09
N ALA A 326 -7.79 17.78 10.63
CA ALA A 326 -9.08 18.37 10.23
C ALA A 326 -9.19 19.88 10.51
N SER A 327 -8.72 20.36 11.67
CA SER A 327 -8.76 21.79 12.01
C SER A 327 -7.87 22.61 11.08
N PHE A 328 -6.65 22.14 10.84
CA PHE A 328 -5.70 22.81 9.97
C PHE A 328 -6.16 22.82 8.52
N ARG A 329 -6.79 21.73 8.05
CA ARG A 329 -7.44 21.68 6.73
C ARG A 329 -8.46 22.80 6.55
N VAL A 330 -9.36 22.97 7.53
CA VAL A 330 -10.38 24.03 7.49
C VAL A 330 -9.73 25.41 7.47
N GLN A 331 -8.69 25.61 8.27
CA GLN A 331 -7.94 26.87 8.29
C GLN A 331 -7.29 27.17 6.93
N LEU A 332 -6.56 26.22 6.35
CA LEU A 332 -5.92 26.39 5.03
C LEU A 332 -6.93 26.69 3.92
N GLN A 333 -8.10 26.06 3.96
CA GLN A 333 -9.20 26.33 3.03
C GLN A 333 -9.77 27.74 3.21
N SER A 334 -10.02 28.16 4.46
CA SER A 334 -10.47 29.52 4.77
C SER A 334 -9.46 30.58 4.33
N ASP A 335 -8.17 30.25 4.38
CA ASP A 335 -7.07 31.11 4.01
C ASP A 335 -6.77 31.09 2.49
N GLY A 336 -7.58 30.37 1.71
CA GLY A 336 -7.54 30.36 0.24
C GLY A 336 -6.45 29.50 -0.37
N LEU A 337 -5.85 28.55 0.37
CA LEU A 337 -4.86 27.65 -0.20
C LEU A 337 -5.50 26.70 -1.23
N ALA A 338 -5.05 26.80 -2.47
CA ALA A 338 -5.48 25.92 -3.56
C ALA A 338 -4.76 24.57 -3.53
N GLY A 339 -5.34 23.55 -4.20
CA GLY A 339 -4.69 22.25 -4.40
C GLY A 339 -4.66 21.32 -3.18
N LEU A 340 -5.38 21.65 -2.11
CA LEU A 340 -5.42 20.83 -0.89
C LEU A 340 -6.13 19.49 -1.14
N VAL A 341 -5.44 18.38 -0.87
CA VAL A 341 -5.94 17.02 -1.05
C VAL A 341 -5.67 16.17 0.20
N PRO A 342 -6.53 15.19 0.52
CA PRO A 342 -6.22 14.21 1.55
C PRO A 342 -5.00 13.37 1.10
N ALA A 343 -3.99 13.27 1.96
CA ALA A 343 -2.83 12.44 1.71
C ALA A 343 -3.19 10.94 1.73
N GLU A 344 -2.51 10.17 0.88
CA GLU A 344 -2.44 8.71 1.00
C GLU A 344 -1.67 8.34 2.28
N ASN A 345 -2.41 7.83 3.28
CA ASN A 345 -1.90 7.61 4.62
C ASN A 345 -1.66 6.13 4.96
N ASP A 346 -1.69 5.23 3.97
CA ASP A 346 -1.17 3.88 4.15
C ASP A 346 0.35 3.92 4.36
N VAL A 347 0.75 3.84 5.63
CA VAL A 347 2.14 3.97 6.09
C VAL A 347 3.04 2.92 5.42
N ALA A 348 2.62 1.65 5.40
CA ALA A 348 3.41 0.57 4.85
C ALA A 348 3.58 0.71 3.31
N TYR A 349 2.53 1.16 2.63
CA TYR A 349 2.60 1.50 1.21
C TYR A 349 3.59 2.63 0.95
N GLY A 350 3.44 3.74 1.66
CA GLY A 350 4.27 4.92 1.45
C GLY A 350 5.74 4.70 1.76
N ILE A 351 6.06 4.03 2.88
CA ILE A 351 7.44 3.64 3.22
C ILE A 351 8.05 2.80 2.11
N ARG A 352 7.32 1.78 1.62
CA ARG A 352 7.79 0.92 0.54
C ARG A 352 8.09 1.72 -0.73
N THR A 353 7.21 2.65 -1.10
CA THR A 353 7.40 3.48 -2.29
C THR A 353 8.65 4.35 -2.17
N VAL A 354 8.84 5.01 -1.03
CA VAL A 354 10.05 5.83 -0.77
C VAL A 354 11.31 4.97 -0.74
N ALA A 355 11.30 3.84 -0.03
CA ALA A 355 12.43 2.90 0.03
C ALA A 355 12.83 2.38 -1.35
N SER A 356 11.85 2.11 -2.21
CA SER A 356 12.09 1.66 -3.59
C SER A 356 12.72 2.75 -4.44
N LEU A 357 12.29 4.00 -4.29
CA LEU A 357 12.86 5.14 -5.01
C LEU A 357 14.29 5.44 -4.56
N LEU A 358 14.55 5.45 -3.24
CA LEU A 358 15.89 5.60 -2.68
C LEU A 358 16.80 4.46 -3.13
N GLY A 359 16.37 3.21 -2.99
CA GLY A 359 17.18 2.05 -3.35
C GLY A 359 17.61 1.99 -4.83
N ARG A 360 16.95 2.76 -5.70
CA ARG A 360 17.22 2.85 -7.14
C ARG A 360 17.83 4.19 -7.57
N ASP A 361 18.23 5.04 -6.62
CA ASP A 361 18.73 6.40 -6.87
C ASP A 361 17.75 7.25 -7.72
N GLN A 362 16.45 7.02 -7.55
CA GLN A 362 15.36 7.73 -8.24
C GLN A 362 14.69 8.79 -7.37
N LEU A 363 15.04 8.88 -6.09
CA LEU A 363 14.71 9.98 -5.20
C LEU A 363 16.01 10.56 -4.64
N VAL A 364 16.20 11.86 -4.84
CA VAL A 364 17.25 12.65 -4.21
C VAL A 364 16.65 13.74 -3.33
N VAL A 365 17.46 14.32 -2.48
CA VAL A 365 17.05 15.27 -1.44
C VAL A 365 18.06 16.42 -1.46
N THR A 366 17.60 17.66 -1.49
CA THR A 366 18.52 18.80 -1.39
C THR A 366 18.98 18.99 0.06
N ASP A 367 20.13 19.63 0.25
CA ASP A 367 20.64 20.04 1.56
C ASP A 367 19.75 21.06 2.32
N ARG A 368 18.70 21.60 1.69
CA ARG A 368 17.64 22.37 2.36
C ARG A 368 16.68 21.50 3.15
N CYS A 369 16.51 20.23 2.79
CA CYS A 369 15.65 19.28 3.50
C CYS A 369 16.35 18.67 4.72
N ARG A 370 16.77 19.54 5.65
CA ARG A 370 17.58 19.18 6.82
C ARG A 370 16.88 18.21 7.76
N GLY A 371 15.57 18.34 7.94
CA GLY A 371 14.80 17.44 8.78
C GLY A 371 14.76 16.04 8.19
N PHE A 372 14.50 15.90 6.89
CA PHE A 372 14.55 14.59 6.21
C PHE A 372 15.94 13.94 6.35
N ILE A 373 17.01 14.70 6.11
CA ILE A 373 18.40 14.21 6.19
C ILE A 373 18.75 13.77 7.62
N ALA A 374 18.28 14.50 8.64
CA ALA A 374 18.53 14.17 10.05
C ALA A 374 17.71 12.96 10.53
N GLU A 375 16.48 12.80 10.03
CA GLU A 375 15.55 11.75 10.45
C GLU A 375 15.82 10.41 9.75
N ALA A 376 16.17 10.42 8.47
CA ALA A 376 16.30 9.20 7.66
C ALA A 376 17.25 8.13 8.26
N PRO A 377 18.44 8.47 8.81
CA PRO A 377 19.33 7.48 9.42
C PRO A 377 18.76 6.83 10.69
N GLY A 378 17.92 7.54 11.42
CA GLY A 378 17.31 7.08 12.68
C GLY A 378 15.98 6.37 12.51
N TYR A 379 15.42 6.36 11.30
CA TYR A 379 14.11 5.79 11.03
C TYR A 379 14.16 4.27 11.04
N SER A 380 13.58 3.66 12.08
CA SER A 380 13.67 2.22 12.33
C SER A 380 12.30 1.60 12.63
N TRP A 381 12.19 0.28 12.40
CA TRP A 381 11.02 -0.49 12.82
C TRP A 381 10.94 -0.57 14.36
N ASP A 382 9.73 -0.52 14.92
CA ASP A 382 9.52 -0.69 16.37
C ASP A 382 9.68 -2.17 16.75
N PRO A 383 10.74 -2.55 17.49
CA PRO A 383 10.98 -3.95 17.85
C PRO A 383 9.82 -4.56 18.65
N LYS A 384 9.15 -3.77 19.50
CA LYS A 384 8.01 -4.25 20.32
C LYS A 384 6.77 -4.48 19.47
N ALA A 385 6.57 -3.70 18.41
CA ALA A 385 5.52 -3.95 17.44
C ALA A 385 5.84 -5.21 16.62
N THR A 386 7.09 -5.31 16.14
CA THR A 386 7.58 -6.46 15.37
C THR A 386 7.39 -7.78 16.14
N GLU A 387 7.74 -7.83 17.43
CA GLU A 387 7.51 -8.99 18.30
C GLU A 387 6.04 -9.42 18.41
N LYS A 388 5.12 -8.45 18.31
CA LYS A 388 3.67 -8.69 18.30
C LYS A 388 3.13 -9.05 16.92
N GLY A 389 3.98 -9.11 15.90
CA GLY A 389 3.58 -9.38 14.51
C GLY A 389 3.01 -8.18 13.78
N GLU A 390 3.28 -6.96 14.26
CA GLU A 390 2.87 -5.72 13.62
C GLU A 390 4.10 -4.97 13.09
N ASP A 391 4.09 -4.58 11.82
CA ASP A 391 5.13 -3.74 11.27
C ASP A 391 4.73 -2.27 11.35
N ARG A 392 5.36 -1.54 12.27
CA ARG A 392 5.17 -0.11 12.42
C ARG A 392 6.51 0.57 12.64
N PRO A 393 6.72 1.76 12.06
CA PRO A 393 7.89 2.56 12.40
C PRO A 393 7.84 2.95 13.88
N LEU A 394 9.02 3.05 14.48
CA LEU A 394 9.18 3.71 15.76
C LEU A 394 8.84 5.20 15.58
N LYS A 395 7.85 5.70 16.31
CA LYS A 395 7.38 7.10 16.23
C LYS A 395 8.34 8.07 16.91
N VAL A 396 9.54 8.21 16.36
CA VAL A 396 10.59 9.09 16.85
C VAL A 396 11.21 9.78 15.64
N ALA A 397 11.09 11.11 15.61
CA ALA A 397 11.68 11.95 14.56
C ALA A 397 11.32 11.45 13.15
N ASP A 398 10.02 11.40 12.86
CA ASP A 398 9.46 10.87 11.61
C ASP A 398 8.66 11.90 10.80
N HIS A 399 8.63 13.17 11.25
CA HIS A 399 7.76 14.21 10.68
C HIS A 399 8.11 14.57 9.24
N SER A 400 9.39 14.76 8.94
CA SER A 400 9.83 15.09 7.58
C SER A 400 9.73 13.89 6.66
N LEU A 401 9.94 12.68 7.21
CA LEU A 401 9.79 11.43 6.48
C LEU A 401 8.31 11.18 6.12
N ASP A 402 7.39 11.49 7.03
CA ASP A 402 5.95 11.42 6.77
C ASP A 402 5.48 12.48 5.78
N GLY A 403 5.95 13.73 5.91
CA GLY A 403 5.69 14.77 4.91
C GLY A 403 6.16 14.34 3.51
N ALA A 404 7.38 13.83 3.36
CA ALA A 404 7.88 13.30 2.10
C ALA A 404 7.02 12.12 1.58
N ARG A 405 6.66 11.19 2.46
CA ARG A 405 5.81 10.04 2.14
C ARG A 405 4.46 10.47 1.58
N TYR A 406 3.82 11.47 2.19
CA TYR A 406 2.55 12.02 1.71
C TYR A 406 2.69 12.64 0.32
N ALA A 407 3.74 13.41 0.07
CA ALA A 407 3.99 14.00 -1.25
C ALA A 407 4.15 12.91 -2.32
N VAL A 408 5.00 11.92 -2.05
CA VAL A 408 5.35 10.83 -2.98
C VAL A 408 4.16 9.91 -3.25
N ALA A 409 3.54 9.35 -2.21
CA ALA A 409 2.48 8.34 -2.37
C ALA A 409 1.20 8.93 -2.97
N THR A 410 0.80 10.14 -2.55
CA THR A 410 -0.44 10.78 -3.02
C THR A 410 -0.36 11.14 -4.51
N THR A 411 0.82 11.53 -4.99
CA THR A 411 1.02 12.00 -6.37
C THR A 411 1.64 10.98 -7.30
N GLU A 412 1.69 9.71 -6.89
CA GLU A 412 2.31 8.62 -7.64
C GLU A 412 1.87 8.52 -9.10
N ARG A 413 0.58 8.75 -9.38
CA ARG A 413 0.06 8.71 -10.75
C ARG A 413 0.64 9.80 -11.66
N LEU A 414 1.16 10.89 -11.10
CA LEU A 414 1.72 12.01 -11.84
C LEU A 414 3.19 11.76 -12.21
N TRP A 415 3.99 11.29 -11.25
CA TRP A 415 5.42 11.09 -11.47
C TRP A 415 5.78 9.70 -12.00
N ARG A 416 5.02 8.65 -11.68
CA ARG A 416 5.37 7.28 -12.06
C ARG A 416 5.54 7.10 -13.58
N PRO A 417 4.63 7.62 -14.44
CA PRO A 417 4.82 7.53 -15.89
C PRO A 417 6.11 8.22 -16.37
N VAL A 418 6.48 9.34 -15.76
CA VAL A 418 7.69 10.09 -16.11
C VAL A 418 8.95 9.27 -15.78
N LEU A 419 8.94 8.57 -14.65
CA LEU A 419 10.06 7.68 -14.27
C LEU A 419 10.05 6.33 -14.98
N ASP A 420 8.88 5.81 -15.40
CA ASP A 420 8.73 4.49 -16.04
C ASP A 420 9.05 4.53 -17.54
N LEU A 421 8.89 5.67 -18.22
CA LEU A 421 9.36 5.87 -19.62
C LEU A 421 10.86 5.54 -19.80
N ARG A 422 11.62 5.53 -18.70
CA ARG A 422 13.03 5.13 -18.58
C ARG A 422 13.25 3.61 -18.53
N ALA A 423 12.29 2.81 -18.06
CA ALA A 423 12.48 1.36 -17.91
C ALA A 423 12.34 0.58 -19.23
N ALA A 424 11.79 1.23 -20.26
CA ALA A 424 11.49 0.65 -21.56
C ALA A 424 12.39 1.17 -22.71
N ALA A 425 13.32 2.08 -22.42
CA ALA A 425 14.30 2.67 -23.34
C ALA A 425 15.74 2.37 -22.87
#